data_AF-A0A2V5K9A8-F1
#
_entry.id   AF-A0A2V5K9A8-F1
#
_cell.length_a   1.000
_cell.length_b   1.000
_cell.length_c   1.000
_cell.angle_alpha   90.00
_cell.angle_beta   90.00
_cell.angle_gamma   90.00
#
_symmetry.space_group_name_H-M   'P 1'
#
loop_
_entity.id
_entity.type
_entity.pdbx_description
1 polymer ?
#
loop_
_entity_poly.entity_id
_entity_poly.type
_entity_poly.pdbx_seq_one_letter_code
_entity_poly.pdbx_strand_id
1 'polypeptide(L)'
;HTFAWARLGKVLVASITVPFIEEAFFRGMVLGVLLRTGRKYLAIVGVSALFAAVHFFKAPERTSAIVTWISGLNSIANSFAGVGDLMTVTSAFATLFLFGCILAVARVDTHSLWLSIGLHAGLIFGSGALSWLTHRQIVALPWVGKNLLVGIVPLGVAAITWIIMRTWLKYGRASSV
;
A
#
# COMPACT_ATOMS: atom_id res chain seq x y z
N HIS A 1 21.05 6.69 -21.32
CA HIS A 1 19.90 7.55 -20.92
C HIS A 1 18.53 6.95 -21.25
N THR A 2 18.35 6.21 -22.34
CA THR A 2 17.06 5.57 -22.75
C THR A 2 16.52 4.53 -21.75
N PHE A 3 17.40 3.78 -21.06
CA PHE A 3 17.01 2.72 -20.12
C PHE A 3 16.33 3.23 -18.83
N ALA A 4 16.67 4.45 -18.38
CA ALA A 4 16.10 5.05 -17.16
C ALA A 4 14.64 5.49 -17.36
N TRP A 5 14.34 6.07 -18.53
CA TRP A 5 13.00 6.51 -18.89
C TRP A 5 12.02 5.35 -19.05
N ALA A 6 12.47 4.21 -19.59
CA ALA A 6 11.65 3.01 -19.70
C ALA A 6 11.25 2.43 -18.32
N ARG A 7 12.14 2.50 -17.32
CA ARG A 7 11.84 2.05 -15.94
C ARG A 7 10.87 2.99 -15.23
N LEU A 8 11.07 4.30 -15.37
CA LEU A 8 10.14 5.32 -14.86
C LEU A 8 8.76 5.21 -15.49
N GLY A 9 8.68 4.99 -16.81
CA GLY A 9 7.41 4.76 -17.50
C GLY A 9 6.64 3.56 -16.96
N LYS A 10 7.32 2.44 -16.67
CA LYS A 10 6.70 1.27 -16.05
C LYS A 10 6.17 1.56 -14.64
N VAL A 11 6.94 2.28 -13.81
CA VAL A 11 6.52 2.68 -12.46
C VAL A 11 5.29 3.60 -12.52
N LEU A 12 5.27 4.56 -13.45
CA LEU A 12 4.14 5.46 -13.65
C LEU A 12 2.86 4.70 -14.01
N VAL A 13 2.93 3.82 -15.01
CA VAL A 13 1.77 3.02 -15.44
C VAL A 13 1.27 2.13 -14.31
N ALA A 14 2.18 1.47 -13.57
CA ALA A 14 1.82 0.65 -12.41
C ALA A 14 1.19 1.48 -11.29
N SER A 15 1.74 2.65 -10.98
CA SER A 15 1.24 3.56 -9.94
C SER A 15 -0.14 4.14 -10.23
N ILE A 16 -0.60 4.11 -11.49
CA ILE A 16 -1.96 4.53 -11.84
C ILE A 16 -2.88 3.31 -11.88
N THR A 17 -2.48 2.28 -12.61
CA THR A 17 -3.34 1.13 -12.93
C THR A 17 -3.66 0.31 -11.68
N VAL A 18 -2.64 0.02 -10.85
CA VAL A 18 -2.80 -0.84 -9.68
C VAL A 18 -3.72 -0.17 -8.64
N PRO A 19 -3.49 1.08 -8.21
CA PRO A 19 -4.39 1.76 -7.28
C PRO A 19 -5.80 1.96 -7.82
N PHE A 20 -5.96 2.20 -9.12
CA PHE A 20 -7.29 2.33 -9.69
C PHE A 20 -8.12 1.05 -9.49
N ILE A 21 -7.54 -0.11 -9.81
CA ILE A 21 -8.22 -1.40 -9.66
C ILE A 21 -8.41 -1.75 -8.19
N GLU A 22 -7.35 -1.62 -7.38
CA GLU A 22 -7.39 -2.00 -5.97
C GLU A 22 -8.35 -1.12 -5.18
N GLU A 23 -8.33 0.19 -5.36
CA GLU A 23 -9.26 1.08 -4.64
C GLU A 23 -10.70 0.92 -5.11
N ALA A 24 -10.94 0.68 -6.40
CA ALA A 24 -12.30 0.36 -6.89
C ALA A 24 -12.84 -0.92 -6.22
N PHE A 25 -11.99 -1.95 -6.07
CA PHE A 25 -12.37 -3.19 -5.42
C PHE A 25 -12.56 -3.03 -3.91
N PHE A 26 -11.52 -2.60 -3.20
CA PHE A 26 -11.54 -2.54 -1.74
C PHE A 26 -12.43 -1.40 -1.24
N ARG A 27 -12.26 -0.17 -1.72
CA ARG A 27 -12.91 1.04 -1.16
C ARG A 27 -14.22 1.37 -1.87
N GLY A 28 -14.39 0.93 -3.12
CA GLY A 28 -15.63 1.03 -3.86
C GLY A 28 -16.61 -0.07 -3.47
N MET A 29 -16.27 -1.33 -3.78
CA MET A 29 -17.18 -2.46 -3.60
C MET A 29 -17.19 -3.00 -2.17
N VAL A 30 -16.06 -3.51 -1.66
CA VAL A 30 -16.02 -4.23 -0.37
C VAL A 30 -16.42 -3.31 0.78
N LEU A 31 -15.78 -2.14 0.91
CA LEU A 31 -16.11 -1.16 1.93
C LEU A 31 -17.56 -0.67 1.79
N GLY A 32 -18.05 -0.47 0.56
CA GLY A 32 -19.43 -0.09 0.29
C GLY A 32 -20.44 -1.10 0.81
N VAL A 33 -20.17 -2.40 0.65
CA VAL A 33 -20.99 -3.48 1.21
C VAL A 33 -20.89 -3.52 2.74
N LEU A 34 -19.68 -3.45 3.30
CA LEU A 34 -19.49 -3.51 4.75
C LEU A 34 -20.15 -2.33 5.47
N LEU A 35 -20.19 -1.15 4.85
CA LEU A 35 -20.88 0.03 5.42
C LEU A 35 -22.40 -0.15 5.51
N ARG A 36 -23.02 -1.02 4.71
CA ARG A 36 -24.47 -1.31 4.81
C ARG A 36 -24.86 -1.95 6.14
N THR A 37 -23.89 -2.53 6.86
CA THR A 37 -24.11 -3.08 8.21
C THR A 37 -24.29 -2.01 9.29
N GLY A 38 -24.11 -0.72 8.96
CA GLY A 38 -24.21 0.41 9.89
C GLY A 38 -22.99 0.60 10.80
N ARG A 39 -22.02 -0.32 10.79
CA ARG A 39 -20.86 -0.30 11.71
C ARG A 39 -19.62 0.29 11.03
N LYS A 40 -19.56 1.63 10.92
CA LYS A 40 -18.47 2.37 10.23
C LYS A 40 -17.06 1.87 10.61
N TYR A 41 -16.76 1.78 11.91
CA TYR A 41 -15.42 1.40 12.37
C TYR A 41 -15.04 -0.05 12.00
N LEU A 42 -15.99 -0.98 12.09
CA LEU A 42 -15.73 -2.37 11.70
C LEU A 42 -15.59 -2.52 10.19
N ALA A 43 -16.31 -1.72 9.40
CA ALA A 43 -16.15 -1.70 7.97
C ALA A 43 -14.73 -1.27 7.57
N ILE A 44 -14.21 -0.23 8.23
CA ILE A 44 -12.84 0.28 8.03
C ILE A 44 -11.80 -0.77 8.45
N VAL A 45 -11.93 -1.35 9.64
CA VAL A 45 -10.99 -2.37 10.12
C VAL A 45 -11.04 -3.61 9.24
N GLY A 46 -12.23 -4.09 8.89
CA GLY A 46 -12.43 -5.29 8.08
C GLY A 46 -11.84 -5.16 6.67
N VAL A 47 -12.10 -4.06 5.96
CA VAL A 47 -11.53 -3.86 4.63
C VAL A 47 -10.01 -3.69 4.66
N SER A 48 -9.48 -3.06 5.72
CA SER A 48 -8.04 -2.84 5.88
C SER A 48 -7.30 -4.13 6.24
N ALA A 49 -7.91 -5.00 7.05
CA ALA A 49 -7.40 -6.33 7.34
C ALA A 49 -7.40 -7.21 6.09
N LEU A 50 -8.48 -7.17 5.29
CA LEU A 50 -8.54 -7.89 4.03
C LEU A 50 -7.47 -7.41 3.04
N PHE A 51 -7.30 -6.10 2.91
CA PHE A 51 -6.26 -5.49 2.08
C PHE A 51 -4.86 -5.99 2.46
N ALA A 52 -4.52 -5.96 3.76
CA ALA A 52 -3.24 -6.44 4.27
C ALA A 52 -3.06 -7.94 4.05
N ALA A 53 -4.09 -8.76 4.33
CA ALA A 53 -4.03 -10.21 4.17
C ALA A 53 -3.78 -10.65 2.72
N VAL A 54 -4.48 -10.04 1.75
CA VAL A 54 -4.30 -10.34 0.31
C VAL A 54 -2.87 -10.03 -0.14
N HIS A 55 -2.28 -8.94 0.37
CA HIS A 55 -0.90 -8.58 0.07
C HIS A 55 0.12 -9.59 0.62
N PHE A 56 -0.17 -10.23 1.76
CA PHE A 56 0.65 -11.32 2.29
C PHE A 56 0.57 -12.59 1.45
N PHE A 57 -0.62 -12.94 0.98
CA PHE A 57 -0.79 -14.14 0.14
C PHE A 57 -0.04 -14.05 -1.19
N LYS A 58 0.20 -12.84 -1.70
CA LYS A 58 0.84 -12.59 -2.99
C LYS A 58 2.39 -12.61 -2.95
N ALA A 59 3.03 -12.60 -1.79
CA ALA A 59 4.50 -12.61 -1.71
C ALA A 59 5.03 -14.04 -1.62
N PRO A 60 5.55 -14.64 -2.73
CA PRO A 60 6.96 -14.41 -3.04
C PRO A 60 7.27 -14.26 -4.56
N GLU A 61 8.12 -13.29 -4.88
CA GLU A 61 8.79 -13.18 -6.18
C GLU A 61 9.89 -14.24 -6.31
N ARG A 62 9.52 -15.47 -6.64
CA ARG A 62 10.42 -16.39 -7.37
C ARG A 62 9.66 -17.00 -8.52
N THR A 63 9.76 -16.33 -9.66
CA THR A 63 9.36 -16.86 -10.97
C THR A 63 10.26 -18.07 -11.29
N SER A 64 9.83 -19.26 -10.87
CA SER A 64 10.30 -20.48 -11.53
C SER A 64 9.75 -20.45 -12.96
N ALA A 65 10.63 -20.53 -13.96
CA ALA A 65 10.32 -20.39 -15.38
C ALA A 65 9.42 -21.51 -15.95
N ILE A 66 8.99 -22.47 -15.12
CA ILE A 66 8.19 -23.62 -15.50
C ILE A 66 6.89 -23.61 -14.69
N VAL A 67 5.79 -23.30 -15.36
CA VAL A 67 4.43 -23.28 -14.80
C VAL A 67 3.81 -24.67 -15.00
N THR A 68 3.50 -25.37 -13.91
CA THR A 68 2.80 -26.66 -13.91
C THR A 68 1.50 -26.53 -13.12
N TRP A 69 0.60 -27.52 -13.19
CA TRP A 69 -0.66 -27.55 -12.42
C TRP A 69 -0.46 -27.46 -10.89
N ILE A 70 0.70 -27.85 -10.38
CA ILE A 70 1.06 -27.75 -8.95
C ILE A 70 1.74 -26.41 -8.61
N SER A 71 2.13 -25.61 -9.61
CA SER A 71 2.78 -24.31 -9.37
C SER A 71 1.91 -23.34 -8.56
N GLY A 72 0.59 -23.43 -8.64
CA GLY A 72 -0.31 -22.67 -7.77
C GLY A 72 -0.18 -23.06 -6.29
N LEU A 73 -0.10 -24.37 -6.00
CA LEU A 73 0.09 -24.88 -4.64
C LEU A 73 1.51 -24.57 -4.11
N ASN A 74 2.52 -24.64 -4.98
CA ASN A 74 3.90 -24.25 -4.66
C ASN A 74 4.05 -22.74 -4.44
N SER A 75 3.31 -21.90 -5.16
CA SER A 75 3.25 -20.46 -4.87
C SER A 75 2.65 -20.19 -3.49
N ILE A 76 1.57 -20.90 -3.13
CA ILE A 76 0.96 -20.81 -1.79
C ILE A 76 1.95 -21.27 -0.72
N ALA A 77 2.59 -22.43 -0.89
CA ALA A 77 3.58 -22.95 0.06
C ALA A 77 4.81 -22.04 0.20
N ASN A 78 5.30 -21.46 -0.90
CA ASN A 78 6.40 -20.51 -0.88
C ASN A 78 6.02 -19.18 -0.22
N SER A 79 4.75 -18.74 -0.28
CA SER A 79 4.30 -17.57 0.49
C SER A 79 4.48 -17.77 2.00
N PHE A 80 4.48 -19.03 2.46
CA PHE A 80 4.77 -19.38 3.85
C PHE A 80 6.26 -19.60 4.14
N ALA A 81 7.13 -19.75 3.14
CA ALA A 81 8.57 -19.97 3.34
C ALA A 81 9.33 -18.71 3.83
N GLY A 82 8.78 -17.51 3.59
CA GLY A 82 9.29 -16.24 4.11
C GLY A 82 8.87 -15.93 5.56
N VAL A 83 8.09 -16.81 6.20
CA VAL A 83 7.51 -16.62 7.55
C VAL A 83 8.49 -16.99 8.68
N GLY A 84 9.77 -17.11 8.38
CA GLY A 84 10.81 -17.44 9.37
C GLY A 84 11.10 -16.33 10.39
N ASP A 85 10.79 -15.07 10.06
CA ASP A 85 10.93 -13.93 10.98
C ASP A 85 9.57 -13.31 11.26
N LEU A 86 8.95 -13.76 12.34
CA LEU A 86 7.63 -13.29 12.81
C LEU A 86 7.58 -11.78 13.01
N MET A 87 8.71 -11.13 13.36
CA MET A 87 8.75 -9.67 13.52
C MET A 87 8.66 -8.95 12.17
N THR A 88 9.36 -9.43 11.14
CA THR A 88 9.30 -8.84 9.80
C THR A 88 7.92 -9.04 9.17
N VAL A 89 7.30 -10.22 9.34
CA VAL A 89 5.93 -10.49 8.89
C VAL A 89 4.93 -9.57 9.60
N THR A 90 5.01 -9.48 10.92
CA THR A 90 4.06 -8.67 11.70
C THR A 90 4.19 -7.18 11.39
N SER A 91 5.42 -6.68 11.22
CA SER A 91 5.67 -5.27 10.89
C SER A 91 5.22 -4.89 9.48
N ALA A 92 5.43 -5.76 8.48
CA ALA A 92 4.90 -5.55 7.14
C ALA A 92 3.36 -5.60 7.11
N PHE A 93 2.75 -6.53 7.86
CA PHE A 93 1.29 -6.59 8.01
C PHE A 93 0.75 -5.34 8.67
N ALA A 94 1.34 -4.92 9.79
CA ALA A 94 0.93 -3.72 10.51
C ALA A 94 1.03 -2.46 9.62
N THR A 95 2.08 -2.37 8.80
CA THR A 95 2.26 -1.26 7.85
C THR A 95 1.17 -1.23 6.79
N LEU A 96 0.91 -2.36 6.14
CA LEU A 96 -0.15 -2.49 5.12
C LEU A 96 -1.55 -2.29 5.71
N PHE A 97 -1.77 -2.78 6.93
CA PHE A 97 -3.02 -2.59 7.66
C PHE A 97 -3.27 -1.13 7.98
N LEU A 98 -2.26 -0.43 8.54
CA LEU A 98 -2.36 0.99 8.85
C LEU A 98 -2.58 1.82 7.59
N PHE A 99 -1.86 1.50 6.52
CA PHE A 99 -2.08 2.12 5.23
C PHE A 99 -3.50 1.87 4.72
N GLY A 100 -3.98 0.64 4.88
CA GLY A 100 -5.35 0.26 4.55
C GLY A 100 -6.39 1.12 5.27
N CYS A 101 -6.18 1.35 6.58
CA CYS A 101 -7.01 2.18 7.43
C CYS A 101 -7.03 3.64 6.97
N ILE A 102 -5.86 4.21 6.67
CA ILE A 102 -5.73 5.60 6.18
C ILE A 102 -6.58 5.80 4.92
N LEU A 103 -6.45 4.92 3.93
CA LEU A 103 -7.21 5.00 2.68
C LEU A 103 -8.71 4.78 2.88
N ALA A 104 -9.10 3.86 3.78
CA ALA A 104 -10.49 3.61 4.12
C ALA A 104 -11.12 4.80 4.84
N VAL A 105 -10.43 5.43 5.79
CA VAL A 105 -10.92 6.65 6.45
C VAL A 105 -11.01 7.80 5.44
N ALA A 106 -10.02 7.96 4.55
CA ALA A 106 -10.09 8.95 3.49
C ALA A 106 -11.34 8.79 2.62
N ARG A 107 -11.68 7.55 2.23
CA ARG A 107 -12.90 7.25 1.48
C ARG A 107 -14.16 7.58 2.27
N VAL A 108 -14.24 7.18 3.54
CA VAL A 108 -15.45 7.36 4.35
C VAL A 108 -15.67 8.82 4.72
N ASP A 109 -14.61 9.57 5.03
CA ASP A 109 -14.76 10.96 5.49
C ASP A 109 -14.98 11.94 4.32
N THR A 110 -14.49 11.62 3.12
CA THR A 110 -14.64 12.51 1.94
C THR A 110 -15.70 12.06 0.94
N HIS A 111 -16.23 10.84 1.09
CA HIS A 111 -17.10 10.21 0.09
C HIS A 111 -16.52 10.26 -1.34
N SER A 112 -15.20 10.38 -1.49
CA SER A 112 -14.48 10.41 -2.77
C SER A 112 -13.60 9.18 -2.92
N LEU A 113 -13.75 8.45 -4.03
CA LEU A 113 -12.89 7.32 -4.37
C LEU A 113 -11.58 7.82 -4.98
N TRP A 114 -11.66 8.93 -5.72
CA TRP A 114 -10.53 9.59 -6.37
C TRP A 114 -9.45 10.02 -5.38
N LEU A 115 -9.84 10.43 -4.17
CA LEU A 115 -8.88 10.76 -3.13
C LEU A 115 -8.05 9.54 -2.71
N SER A 116 -8.70 8.40 -2.42
CA SER A 116 -7.98 7.17 -2.05
C SER A 116 -7.12 6.65 -3.20
N ILE A 117 -7.62 6.72 -4.45
CA ILE A 117 -6.83 6.37 -5.65
C ILE A 117 -5.57 7.24 -5.75
N GLY A 118 -5.73 8.56 -5.62
CA GLY A 118 -4.62 9.51 -5.71
C GLY A 118 -3.59 9.32 -4.59
N LEU A 119 -4.04 9.10 -3.35
CA LEU A 119 -3.17 8.82 -2.21
C LEU A 119 -2.37 7.53 -2.40
N HIS A 120 -3.04 6.48 -2.88
CA HIS A 120 -2.41 5.20 -3.13
C HIS A 120 -1.43 5.27 -4.32
N ALA A 121 -1.81 5.92 -5.41
CA ALA A 121 -0.94 6.20 -6.55
C ALA A 121 0.30 7.00 -6.16
N GLY A 122 0.12 8.07 -5.38
CA GLY A 122 1.20 8.92 -4.90
C GLY A 122 2.23 8.15 -4.07
N LEU A 123 1.79 7.17 -3.28
CA LEU A 123 2.70 6.35 -2.47
C LEU A 123 3.47 5.30 -3.28
N ILE A 124 2.83 4.63 -4.26
CA ILE A 124 3.54 3.71 -5.16
C ILE A 124 4.54 4.49 -6.02
N PHE A 125 4.11 5.63 -6.58
CA PHE A 125 4.97 6.46 -7.39
C PHE A 125 6.12 7.05 -6.56
N GLY A 126 5.82 7.60 -5.39
CA GLY A 126 6.81 8.21 -4.49
C GLY A 126 7.83 7.20 -3.98
N SER A 127 7.40 6.00 -3.59
CA SER A 127 8.33 4.93 -3.20
C SER A 127 9.18 4.46 -4.39
N GLY A 128 8.59 4.26 -5.57
CA GLY A 128 9.34 3.87 -6.78
C GLY A 128 10.33 4.94 -7.26
N ALA A 129 9.94 6.21 -7.22
CA ALA A 129 10.79 7.35 -7.55
C ALA A 129 11.90 7.54 -6.52
N LEU A 130 11.59 7.39 -5.22
CA LEU A 130 12.59 7.45 -4.17
C LEU A 130 13.58 6.29 -4.29
N SER A 131 13.13 5.06 -4.53
CA SER A 131 14.02 3.92 -4.78
C SER A 131 14.92 4.15 -6.00
N TRP A 132 14.42 4.81 -7.04
CA TRP A 132 15.24 5.21 -8.19
C TRP A 132 16.29 6.27 -7.81
N LEU A 133 15.92 7.30 -7.04
CA LEU A 133 16.82 8.35 -6.55
C LEU A 133 17.87 7.81 -5.55
N THR A 134 17.43 6.98 -4.61
CA THR A 134 18.25 6.38 -3.54
C THR A 134 19.08 5.20 -3.99
N HIS A 135 18.85 4.64 -5.19
CA HIS A 135 19.82 3.72 -5.79
C HIS A 135 21.20 4.37 -5.99
N ARG A 136 21.29 5.72 -5.96
CA ARG A 136 22.57 6.47 -5.88
C ARG A 136 23.12 6.70 -4.47
N GLN A 137 22.33 6.50 -3.41
CA GLN A 137 22.75 6.70 -2.02
C GLN A 137 22.03 5.73 -1.09
N ILE A 138 22.45 4.47 -1.08
CA ILE A 138 22.22 3.62 0.08
C ILE A 138 23.32 3.97 1.08
N VAL A 139 23.19 5.12 1.75
CA VAL A 139 23.94 5.38 2.97
C VAL A 139 23.31 4.50 4.04
N ALA A 140 23.92 3.33 4.26
CA ALA A 140 23.57 2.45 5.34
C ALA A 140 23.81 3.19 6.66
N LEU A 141 22.73 3.65 7.31
CA LEU A 141 22.80 4.11 8.70
C LEU A 141 23.13 2.89 9.57
N PRO A 142 24.31 2.82 10.22
CA PRO A 142 24.81 1.58 10.84
C PRO A 142 23.94 1.04 11.98
N TRP A 143 23.08 1.89 12.54
CA TRP A 143 22.31 1.61 13.75
C TRP A 143 20.84 1.24 13.51
N VAL A 144 20.34 1.41 12.28
CA VAL A 144 18.93 1.19 11.92
C VAL A 144 18.91 0.17 10.80
N GLY A 145 18.63 -1.09 11.15
CA GLY A 145 18.70 -2.23 10.23
C GLY A 145 17.97 -2.00 8.90
N LYS A 146 18.50 -2.62 7.83
CA LYS A 146 18.04 -2.46 6.43
C LYS A 146 16.53 -2.68 6.24
N ASN A 147 15.91 -3.54 7.04
CA ASN A 147 14.49 -3.87 6.96
C ASN A 147 13.59 -2.83 7.67
N LEU A 148 14.12 -2.14 8.69
CA LEU A 148 13.38 -1.15 9.46
C LEU A 148 13.21 0.16 8.69
N LEU A 149 14.24 0.56 7.93
CA LEU A 149 14.19 1.71 7.02
C LEU A 149 13.16 1.53 5.90
N VAL A 150 13.01 0.30 5.39
CA VAL A 150 12.04 -0.02 4.34
C VAL A 150 10.59 0.05 4.85
N GLY A 151 10.35 -0.10 6.17
CA GLY A 151 9.03 0.08 6.78
C GLY A 151 8.77 1.51 7.27
N ILE A 152 9.74 2.12 7.95
CA ILE A 152 9.62 3.46 8.54
C ILE A 152 9.48 4.55 7.48
N VAL A 153 10.20 4.44 6.35
CA VAL A 153 10.13 5.47 5.30
C VAL A 153 8.72 5.55 4.68
N PRO A 154 8.11 4.43 4.22
CA PRO A 154 6.72 4.44 3.76
C PRO A 154 5.73 4.86 4.85
N LEU A 155 5.92 4.44 6.10
CA LEU A 155 5.08 4.87 7.23
C LEU A 155 5.18 6.38 7.48
N GLY A 156 6.39 6.94 7.40
CA GLY A 156 6.64 8.37 7.54
C GLY A 156 5.98 9.15 6.42
N VAL A 157 6.13 8.71 5.17
CA VAL A 157 5.44 9.34 4.03
C VAL A 157 3.92 9.23 4.19
N ALA A 158 3.38 8.05 4.52
CA ALA A 158 1.95 7.86 4.74
C ALA A 158 1.42 8.74 5.90
N ALA A 159 2.17 8.87 6.98
CA ALA A 159 1.83 9.73 8.11
C ALA A 159 1.84 11.22 7.72
N ILE A 160 2.84 11.66 6.96
CA ILE A 160 2.91 13.03 6.44
C ILE A 160 1.72 13.29 5.52
N THR A 161 1.45 12.39 4.57
CA THR A 161 0.32 12.52 3.65
C THR A 161 -1.01 12.53 4.39
N TRP A 162 -1.16 11.71 5.44
CA TRP A 162 -2.32 11.73 6.32
C TRP A 162 -2.50 13.06 7.05
N ILE A 163 -1.42 13.62 7.62
CA ILE A 163 -1.45 14.92 8.28
C ILE A 163 -1.87 16.01 7.31
N ILE A 164 -1.27 16.04 6.11
CA ILE A 164 -1.60 17.00 5.04
C ILE A 164 -3.07 16.87 4.63
N MET A 165 -3.57 15.65 4.44
CA MET A 165 -4.98 15.42 4.12
C MET A 165 -5.90 15.93 5.24
N ARG A 166 -5.58 15.63 6.50
CA ARG A 166 -6.39 16.03 7.67
C ARG A 166 -6.41 17.53 7.87
N THR A 167 -5.28 18.21 7.70
CA THR A 167 -5.22 19.68 7.74
C THR A 167 -6.01 20.27 6.58
N TRP A 168 -5.82 19.79 5.36
CA TRP A 168 -6.55 20.28 4.18
C TRP A 168 -8.08 20.14 4.33
N LEU A 169 -8.57 18.99 4.80
CA LEU A 169 -10.01 18.79 5.07
C LEU A 169 -10.55 19.65 6.22
N LYS A 170 -9.70 20.02 7.19
CA LYS A 170 -10.09 20.94 8.27
C LYS A 170 -10.23 22.37 7.76
N TYR A 171 -9.29 22.83 6.93
CA TYR A 171 -9.34 24.18 6.35
C TYR A 171 -10.40 24.31 5.24
N GLY A 172 -10.56 23.30 4.39
CA GLY A 172 -11.58 23.32 3.32
C GLY A 172 -13.03 23.33 3.83
N ARG A 173 -13.30 22.74 5.00
CA ARG A 173 -14.60 22.87 5.68
C ARG A 173 -14.77 24.20 6.42
N ALA A 174 -13.67 24.82 6.85
CA ALA A 174 -13.72 26.13 7.52
C ALA A 174 -13.98 27.27 6.53
N SER A 175 -13.68 27.09 5.24
CA SER A 175 -13.99 28.06 4.18
C SER A 175 -15.39 27.93 3.58
N SER A 176 -16.16 26.90 3.97
CA SER A 176 -17.52 26.63 3.49
C SER A 176 -18.62 26.88 4.54
N VAL A 177 -18.27 27.55 5.64
CA VAL A 177 -19.17 28.03 6.71
C VAL A 177 -19.03 29.54 6.75
#